data_AF-A0A3N5PKS0-F1
#
_entry.id   AF-A0A3N5PKS0-F1
#
_cell.length_a   1.000
_cell.length_b   1.000
_cell.length_c   1.000
_cell.angle_alpha   90.00
_cell.angle_beta   90.00
_cell.angle_gamma   90.00
#
_symmetry.space_group_name_H-M   'P 1'
#
loop_
_entity.id
_entity.type
_entity.pdbx_description
1 polymer ?
#
loop_
_entity_poly.entity_id
_entity_poly.type
_entity_poly.pdbx_seq_one_letter_code
_entity_poly.pdbx_strand_id
1 'polypeptide(L)'
;MDKSSEAYLFLKRRSGISMDRPFWMKLYKEWVEERAAERPEFVDELRLMAIEAIADDDVVWILKGIHALAVVGRPDDLTLIRGLERHANEWVARDAKTCVFELEQQARRSK
;
A
#
# COMPACT_ATOMS: atom_id res chain seq x y z
N MET A 1 3.80 -16.94 4.56
CA MET A 1 2.97 -15.84 5.08
C MET A 1 2.45 -16.18 6.48
N ASP A 2 2.92 -15.44 7.49
CA ASP A 2 2.33 -15.53 8.83
C ASP A 2 1.00 -14.78 8.87
N LYS A 3 -0.10 -15.54 8.79
CA LYS A 3 -1.47 -15.02 8.84
C LYS A 3 -1.89 -14.56 10.23
N SER A 4 -0.99 -14.57 11.21
CA SER A 4 -1.20 -14.03 12.55
C SER A 4 -0.48 -12.70 12.78
N SER A 5 0.38 -12.26 11.85
CA SER A 5 1.12 -11.01 11.99
C SER A 5 0.16 -9.80 12.06
N GLU A 6 0.55 -8.78 12.82
CA GLU A 6 -0.24 -7.56 12.96
C GLU A 6 -0.41 -6.86 11.60
N ALA A 7 0.63 -6.84 10.76
CA ALA A 7 0.57 -6.32 9.40
C ALA A 7 -0.45 -7.09 8.53
N TYR A 8 -0.56 -8.41 8.70
CA TYR A 8 -1.54 -9.21 7.97
C TYR A 8 -2.95 -8.91 8.43
N LEU A 9 -3.15 -8.96 9.74
CA LEU A 9 -4.43 -8.66 10.35
C LEU A 9 -4.86 -7.24 10.01
N PHE A 10 -3.92 -6.30 9.88
CA PHE A 10 -4.19 -4.94 9.45
C PHE A 10 -4.71 -4.89 8.02
N LEU A 11 -3.93 -5.42 7.07
CA LEU A 11 -4.29 -5.43 5.66
C LEU A 11 -5.65 -6.14 5.48
N LYS A 12 -5.88 -7.22 6.23
CA LYS A 12 -7.12 -8.00 6.22
C LYS A 12 -8.32 -7.32 6.87
N ARG A 13 -8.19 -6.81 8.10
CA ARG A 13 -9.32 -6.37 8.94
C ARG A 13 -9.78 -4.95 8.63
N ARG A 14 -8.93 -4.04 8.15
CA ARG A 14 -9.37 -2.66 7.93
C ARG A 14 -10.12 -2.54 6.60
N SER A 15 -11.44 -2.51 6.70
CA SER A 15 -12.39 -2.09 5.67
C SER A 15 -12.41 -0.56 5.43
N GLY A 16 -11.50 0.19 6.06
CA GLY A 16 -11.55 1.66 6.13
C GLY A 16 -10.55 2.42 5.27
N ILE A 17 -9.61 1.74 4.60
CA ILE A 17 -8.60 2.40 3.76
C ILE A 17 -9.03 2.22 2.31
N SER A 18 -9.90 3.12 1.88
CA SER A 18 -10.23 3.31 0.46
C SER A 18 -9.67 4.67 0.06
N MET A 19 -9.05 4.73 -1.12
CA MET A 19 -8.54 5.98 -1.68
C MET A 19 -9.64 6.99 -2.04
N ASP A 20 -10.91 6.60 -1.88
CA ASP A 20 -12.06 7.46 -2.14
C ASP A 20 -12.42 8.34 -0.93
N ARG A 21 -11.76 8.18 0.23
CA ARG A 21 -12.00 9.04 1.40
C ARG A 21 -11.07 10.25 1.43
N PRO A 22 -11.58 11.45 1.80
CA PRO A 22 -10.71 12.61 1.95
C PRO A 22 -9.66 12.35 3.03
N PHE A 23 -8.44 12.83 2.78
CA PHE A 23 -7.29 12.71 3.69
C PHE A 23 -6.85 11.27 4.03
N TRP A 24 -7.35 10.24 3.32
CA TRP A 24 -7.05 8.84 3.62
C TRP A 24 -5.54 8.58 3.75
N MET A 25 -4.75 9.16 2.84
CA MET A 25 -3.31 8.93 2.79
C MET A 25 -2.57 9.56 3.96
N LYS A 26 -3.00 10.77 4.37
CA LYS A 26 -2.44 11.45 5.54
C LYS A 26 -2.72 10.62 6.80
N LEU A 27 -3.98 10.23 7.00
CA LEU A 27 -4.39 9.45 8.18
C LEU A 27 -3.71 8.08 8.21
N TYR A 28 -3.53 7.46 7.04
CA TYR A 28 -2.86 6.17 6.96
C TYR A 28 -1.36 6.33 7.25
N LYS A 29 -0.72 7.37 6.72
CA LYS A 29 0.69 7.67 7.01
C LYS A 29 0.93 7.94 8.50
N GLU A 30 0.13 8.80 9.13
CA GLU A 30 0.21 9.10 10.57
C GLU A 30 0.11 7.81 11.40
N TRP A 31 -0.83 6.93 11.06
CA TRP A 31 -0.97 5.65 11.74
C TRP A 31 0.23 4.71 11.53
N VAL A 32 0.77 4.64 10.31
CA VAL A 32 1.97 3.85 10.04
C VAL A 32 3.14 4.38 10.85
N GLU A 33 3.28 5.70 10.97
CA GLU A 33 4.33 6.35 11.77
C GLU A 33 4.17 6.05 13.27
N GLU A 34 2.94 6.09 13.80
CA GLU A 34 2.65 5.68 15.18
C GLU A 34 3.07 4.23 15.42
N ARG A 35 2.74 3.31 14.50
CA ARG A 35 3.13 1.89 14.63
C ARG A 35 4.63 1.69 14.47
N ALA A 36 5.27 2.41 13.56
CA ALA A 36 6.70 2.34 13.36
C ALA A 36 7.48 2.82 14.60
N ALA A 37 6.93 3.79 15.34
CA ALA A 37 7.52 4.27 16.60
C ALA A 37 7.48 3.20 17.70
N GLU A 38 6.41 2.40 17.76
CA GLU A 38 6.29 1.26 18.69
C GLU A 38 7.10 0.05 18.22
N ARG A 39 7.16 -0.16 16.90
CA ARG A 39 7.71 -1.35 16.26
C ARG A 39 8.42 -0.99 14.94
N PRO A 40 9.74 -0.71 14.97
CA PRO A 40 10.48 -0.22 13.80
C PRO A 40 10.39 -1.10 12.56
N GLU A 41 10.28 -2.42 12.71
CA GLU A 41 10.16 -3.37 11.60
C GLU A 41 8.78 -3.37 10.91
N PHE A 42 7.78 -2.70 11.48
CA PHE A 42 6.41 -2.71 10.99
C PHE A 42 6.28 -2.20 9.54
N VAL A 43 7.05 -1.17 9.18
CA VAL A 43 7.01 -0.57 7.83
C VAL A 43 7.47 -1.58 6.78
N ASP A 44 8.54 -2.30 7.07
CA ASP A 44 9.12 -3.29 6.16
C ASP A 44 8.23 -4.53 6.05
N GLU A 45 7.64 -4.97 7.16
CA GLU A 45 6.63 -6.03 7.13
C GLU A 45 5.42 -5.62 6.31
N LEU A 46 4.85 -4.44 6.54
CA LEU A 46 3.68 -3.96 5.81
C LEU A 46 3.98 -3.84 4.30
N ARG A 47 5.17 -3.37 3.92
CA ARG A 47 5.60 -3.31 2.52
C ARG A 47 5.65 -4.71 1.90
N LEU A 48 6.33 -5.66 2.54
CA LEU A 48 6.43 -7.04 2.02
C LEU A 48 5.06 -7.68 1.84
N MET A 49 4.19 -7.48 2.82
CA MET A 49 2.81 -7.95 2.78
C MET A 49 1.99 -7.31 1.67
N ALA A 50 2.21 -6.04 1.40
CA ALA A 50 1.54 -5.33 0.32
C ALA A 50 2.02 -5.82 -1.06
N ILE A 51 3.32 -6.12 -1.20
CA ILE A 51 3.89 -6.75 -2.41
C ILE A 51 3.26 -8.14 -2.64
N GLU A 52 3.14 -8.95 -1.60
CA GLU A 52 2.45 -10.24 -1.70
C GLU A 52 0.98 -10.06 -2.11
N ALA A 53 0.30 -9.05 -1.57
CA ALA A 53 -1.12 -8.81 -1.82
C ALA A 53 -1.43 -8.37 -3.26
N ILE A 54 -0.55 -7.58 -3.88
CA ILE A 54 -0.74 -7.16 -5.28
C ILE A 54 -0.48 -8.28 -6.30
N ALA A 55 0.09 -9.41 -5.86
CA ALA A 55 0.31 -10.60 -6.69
C ALA A 55 -0.82 -11.64 -6.55
N ASP A 56 -1.85 -11.35 -5.73
CA ASP A 56 -3.01 -12.21 -5.53
C ASP A 56 -4.06 -11.98 -6.65
N ASP A 57 -5.04 -12.87 -6.74
CA ASP A 57 -6.15 -12.78 -7.71
C ASP A 57 -7.38 -12.05 -7.11
N ASP A 58 -7.45 -11.92 -5.79
CA ASP A 58 -8.53 -11.19 -5.12
C ASP A 58 -8.34 -9.67 -5.29
N VAL A 59 -9.22 -9.06 -6.09
CA VAL A 59 -9.26 -7.61 -6.34
C VAL A 59 -9.22 -6.78 -5.06
N VAL A 60 -9.93 -7.20 -4.00
CA VAL A 60 -9.94 -6.46 -2.73
C VAL A 60 -8.57 -6.50 -2.09
N TRP A 61 -7.87 -7.62 -2.21
CA TRP A 61 -6.52 -7.81 -1.68
C TRP A 61 -5.49 -7.01 -2.46
N ILE A 62 -5.59 -7.02 -3.80
CA ILE A 62 -4.76 -6.20 -4.68
C ILE A 62 -4.89 -4.71 -4.32
N LEU A 63 -6.12 -4.20 -4.21
CA LEU A 63 -6.37 -2.79 -3.86
C LEU A 63 -5.74 -2.41 -2.52
N LYS A 64 -5.89 -3.27 -1.51
CA LYS A 64 -5.26 -3.04 -0.20
C LYS A 64 -3.74 -3.02 -0.27
N GLY A 65 -3.15 -3.91 -1.07
CA GLY A 65 -1.72 -3.90 -1.36
C GLY A 65 -1.28 -2.58 -2.00
N ILE A 66 -2.00 -2.11 -3.02
CA ILE A 66 -1.74 -0.83 -3.68
C ILE A 66 -1.81 0.34 -2.68
N HIS A 67 -2.84 0.39 -1.83
CA HIS A 67 -3.00 1.48 -0.86
C HIS A 67 -1.87 1.49 0.17
N ALA A 68 -1.44 0.31 0.63
CA ALA A 68 -0.32 0.19 1.55
C ALA A 68 0.98 0.63 0.88
N LEU A 69 1.24 0.20 -0.36
CA LEU A 69 2.44 0.62 -1.11
C LEU A 69 2.46 2.12 -1.40
N ALA A 70 1.32 2.79 -1.56
CA ALA A 70 1.28 4.25 -1.69
C ALA A 70 1.83 4.97 -0.45
N VAL A 71 1.83 4.31 0.73
CA VAL A 71 2.28 4.89 2.00
C VAL A 71 3.68 4.40 2.40
N VAL A 72 3.95 3.10 2.26
CA VAL A 72 5.21 2.46 2.72
C VAL A 72 6.10 1.94 1.61
N GLY A 73 5.65 2.07 0.35
CA GLY A 73 6.41 1.62 -0.80
C GLY A 73 7.69 2.43 -0.98
N ARG A 74 8.62 1.83 -1.71
CA ARG A 74 9.93 2.36 -2.02
C ARG A 74 10.07 2.54 -3.54
N PRO A 75 11.05 3.33 -4.02
CA PRO A 75 11.22 3.56 -5.46
C PRO A 75 11.38 2.29 -6.30
N ASP A 76 11.96 1.24 -5.73
CA ASP A 76 12.11 -0.09 -6.33
C ASP A 76 10.76 -0.81 -6.56
N ASP A 77 9.70 -0.47 -5.82
CA ASP A 77 8.37 -1.05 -5.98
C ASP A 77 7.61 -0.49 -7.20
N LEU A 78 8.05 0.65 -7.75
CA LEU A 78 7.38 1.32 -8.88
C LEU A 78 7.17 0.38 -10.07
N THR A 79 8.14 -0.49 -10.35
CA THR A 79 8.06 -1.43 -11.48
C THR A 79 6.90 -2.42 -11.30
N LEU A 80 6.66 -2.87 -10.07
CA LEU A 80 5.58 -3.81 -9.75
C LEU A 80 4.21 -3.14 -9.97
N ILE A 81 4.06 -1.91 -9.45
CA ILE A 81 2.77 -1.19 -9.48
C ILE A 81 2.43 -0.70 -10.87
N ARG A 82 3.41 -0.30 -11.68
CA ARG A 82 3.21 0.07 -13.10
C ARG A 82 2.59 -1.07 -13.92
N GLY A 83 2.87 -2.33 -13.56
CA GLY A 83 2.22 -3.50 -14.17
C GLY A 83 0.69 -3.50 -13.99
N LEU A 84 0.17 -2.84 -12.96
CA LEU A 84 -1.25 -2.83 -12.59
C LEU A 84 -2.02 -1.65 -13.19
N GLU A 85 -1.36 -0.64 -13.76
CA GLU A 85 -2.02 0.54 -14.35
C GLU A 85 -2.95 0.22 -15.55
N ARG A 86 -2.81 -0.99 -16.10
CA ARG A 86 -3.63 -1.54 -17.21
C ARG A 86 -4.43 -2.77 -16.80
N HIS A 87 -4.62 -2.99 -15.51
CA HIS A 87 -5.38 -4.12 -14.99
C HIS A 87 -6.83 -4.10 -15.52
N ALA A 88 -7.42 -5.28 -15.74
CA ALA A 88 -8.78 -5.41 -16.30
C ALA A 88 -9.85 -4.81 -15.37
N ASN A 89 -9.61 -4.84 -14.06
CA ASN A 89 -10.44 -4.15 -13.08
C ASN A 89 -10.08 -2.65 -13.02
N GLU A 90 -11.05 -1.79 -13.30
CA GLU A 90 -10.87 -0.34 -13.37
C GLU A 90 -10.41 0.29 -12.05
N TRP A 91 -10.85 -0.25 -10.91
CA TRP A 91 -10.47 0.24 -9.59
C TRP A 91 -8.99 0.00 -9.35
N VAL A 92 -8.51 -1.20 -9.66
CA VAL A 92 -7.09 -1.55 -9.58
C VAL A 92 -6.25 -0.65 -10.47
N ALA A 93 -6.67 -0.47 -11.73
CA ALA A 93 -5.94 0.37 -12.68
C ALA A 93 -5.88 1.85 -12.27
N ARG A 94 -6.99 2.39 -11.76
CA ARG A 94 -7.07 3.76 -11.22
C ARG A 94 -6.16 3.92 -10.01
N ASP A 95 -6.25 2.98 -9.08
CA ASP A 95 -5.57 3.06 -7.79
C ASP A 95 -4.06 2.84 -7.95
N ALA A 96 -3.65 1.98 -8.88
CA ALA A 96 -2.25 1.82 -9.26
C ALA A 96 -1.63 3.12 -9.78
N LYS A 97 -2.33 3.87 -10.64
CA LYS A 97 -1.84 5.16 -11.16
C LYS A 97 -1.65 6.19 -10.04
N THR A 98 -2.62 6.27 -9.12
CA THR A 98 -2.49 7.13 -7.93
C THR A 98 -1.28 6.73 -7.09
N CYS A 99 -1.10 5.43 -6.84
CA CYS A 99 0.05 4.93 -6.09
C CYS A 99 1.38 5.24 -6.78
N VAL A 100 1.49 5.08 -8.10
CA VAL A 100 2.70 5.45 -8.87
C VAL A 100 2.99 6.94 -8.70
N PHE A 101 1.97 7.80 -8.87
CA PHE A 101 2.14 9.23 -8.68
C PHE A 101 2.69 9.55 -7.29
N GLU A 102 2.12 8.97 -6.24
CA GLU A 102 2.54 9.24 -4.87
C GLU A 102 3.97 8.79 -4.58
N LEU A 103 4.34 7.59 -5.02
CA LEU A 103 5.71 7.09 -4.89
C LEU A 103 6.72 7.97 -5.65
N GLU A 104 6.36 8.46 -6.83
CA GLU A 104 7.19 9.40 -7.58
C GLU A 104 7.32 10.76 -6.88
N GLN A 105 6.28 11.25 -6.21
CA GLN A 105 6.37 12.48 -5.42
C GLN A 105 7.21 12.30 -4.17
N GLN A 106 7.07 11.16 -3.49
CA GLN A 106 7.89 10.82 -2.31
C GLN A 106 9.37 10.75 -2.67
N ALA A 107 9.73 10.05 -3.76
CA ALA A 107 11.10 9.95 -4.24
C ALA A 107 11.72 11.32 -4.58
N ARG A 108 10.91 12.30 -5.00
CA ARG A 108 11.36 13.69 -5.24
C ARG A 108 11.59 14.47 -3.95
N ARG A 109 10.78 14.24 -2.91
CA ARG A 109 10.89 14.92 -1.60
C ARG A 109 12.07 14.44 -0.76
N SER A 110 12.55 13.22 -1.01
CA SER A 110 13.69 12.62 -0.32
C SER A 110 15.06 12.96 -0.93
N LYS A 111 15.10 13.82 -1.95
CA LYS A 111 16.33 14.40 -2.54
C LYS A 111 16.57 15.80 -2.00
#